data_AF-A0AAU9S1H6-F1
#
_entry.id   AF-A0AAU9S1H6-F1
#
_cell.length_a   1.000
_cell.length_b   1.000
_cell.length_c   1.000
_cell.angle_alpha   90.00
_cell.angle_beta   90.00
_cell.angle_gamma   90.00
#
_symmetry.space_group_name_H-M   'P 1'
#
loop_
_entity.id
_entity.type
_entity.pdbx_description
1 polymer ?
#
loop_
_entity_poly.entity_id
_entity_poly.type
_entity_poly.pdbx_seq_one_letter_code
_entity_poly.pdbx_strand_id
1 'polypeptide(L)'
;MMLMRHDYFINQSPISRRKSEDHILSDTLSLRLDRSSLYSQLPPLPSSNLKTHHSSFLHPHSMAAKKPGVIALFDVDGTLTAPRKEATPELLEFIRELRKVVTVGVVGGSDLIKISEQLGKSVTNDYDYCFSENGLVAHKDGKSIGIQSLKLHLGEDKLKELINFTLHYIADLDIPIKRGTFIEFRNGMLNVSPIGRNCSQEERDEFEKYDKVQNIRPKMVAILRERFAHLNLTFSIGGQISFDVFPKGWDKTYCLQYLEDFNEIHFFGDKTYEGGNDYEIYESPKTIGHSVTSPDDTMAKCKALFMS
;
A
#
# COMPACT_ATOMS: atom_id res chain seq x y z
N MET A 1 4.49 49.05 49.29
CA MET A 1 3.04 49.28 49.52
C MET A 1 2.41 49.30 48.13
N MET A 2 1.46 48.47 47.72
CA MET A 2 0.58 47.52 48.40
C MET A 2 0.09 46.54 47.31
N LEU A 3 0.09 45.25 47.64
CA LEU A 3 -0.46 44.15 46.84
C LEU A 3 -1.98 44.28 46.67
N MET A 4 -2.52 43.81 45.54
CA MET A 4 -3.86 43.22 45.49
C MET A 4 -3.88 42.05 44.50
N ARG A 5 -3.87 40.84 45.07
CA ARG A 5 -4.25 39.57 44.43
C ARG A 5 -5.77 39.54 44.28
N HIS A 6 -6.28 38.83 43.28
CA HIS A 6 -7.63 38.30 43.29
C HIS A 6 -7.54 36.78 43.14
N ASP A 7 -7.71 36.10 44.27
CA ASP A 7 -7.94 34.66 44.38
C ASP A 7 -9.45 34.41 44.15
N TYR A 8 -9.81 33.51 43.24
CA TYR A 8 -11.16 32.94 43.20
C TYR A 8 -11.15 31.54 43.80
N PHE A 9 -11.91 31.41 44.88
CA PHE A 9 -12.09 30.20 45.68
C PHE A 9 -12.96 29.15 44.99
N ILE A 10 -12.58 27.90 45.29
CA ILE A 10 -13.24 26.62 45.06
C ILE A 10 -14.62 26.58 45.73
N ASN A 11 -15.60 25.96 45.07
CA ASN A 11 -16.82 25.48 45.73
C ASN A 11 -17.09 24.02 45.32
N GLN A 12 -16.80 23.09 46.23
CA GLN A 12 -17.22 21.69 46.17
C GLN A 12 -18.28 21.43 47.27
N SER A 13 -19.32 20.64 46.96
CA SER A 13 -20.01 19.66 47.83
C SER A 13 -21.36 19.21 47.23
N PRO A 14 -21.98 18.06 47.62
CA PRO A 14 -21.45 16.92 48.38
C PRO A 14 -21.81 15.52 47.80
N ILE A 15 -21.17 14.55 48.47
CA ILE A 15 -21.22 13.09 48.45
C ILE A 15 -22.62 12.46 48.61
N SER A 16 -22.85 11.33 47.93
CA SER A 16 -23.80 10.28 48.33
C SER A 16 -23.12 8.90 48.22
N ARG A 17 -22.93 8.24 49.36
CA ARG A 17 -22.45 6.86 49.54
C ARG A 17 -23.66 5.92 49.74
N ARG A 18 -23.59 4.70 49.20
CA ARG A 18 -24.09 3.42 49.78
C ARG A 18 -23.38 2.28 49.04
N LYS A 19 -22.37 1.66 49.65
CA LYS A 19 -22.39 0.49 50.55
C LYS A 19 -22.32 -0.85 49.79
N SER A 20 -21.19 -1.49 50.03
CA SER A 20 -20.74 -2.86 49.78
C SER A 20 -21.52 -3.90 50.57
N GLU A 21 -21.59 -5.12 50.04
CA GLU A 21 -21.68 -6.37 50.82
C GLU A 21 -20.98 -7.50 50.07
N ASP A 22 -20.10 -8.19 50.79
CA ASP A 22 -19.28 -9.35 50.42
C ASP A 22 -20.06 -10.66 50.57
N HIS A 23 -19.72 -11.70 49.78
CA HIS A 23 -19.75 -13.13 50.13
C HIS A 23 -19.00 -13.90 49.01
N ILE A 24 -17.77 -14.43 49.18
CA ILE A 24 -17.29 -15.65 49.89
C ILE A 24 -17.28 -16.95 49.02
N LEU A 25 -16.09 -17.60 49.00
CA LEU A 25 -15.68 -18.99 48.66
C LEU A 25 -15.73 -19.43 47.17
N SER A 26 -14.58 -19.63 46.52
CA SER A 26 -13.72 -20.84 46.47
C SER A 26 -14.40 -22.05 45.81
N ASP A 27 -13.82 -22.57 44.73
CA ASP A 27 -13.31 -23.95 44.66
C ASP A 27 -12.69 -24.28 43.29
N THR A 28 -11.47 -24.81 43.38
CA THR A 28 -10.72 -25.60 42.42
C THR A 28 -11.51 -26.79 41.85
N LEU A 29 -11.33 -27.12 40.57
CA LEU A 29 -10.74 -28.41 40.14
C LEU A 29 -10.52 -28.49 38.62
N SER A 30 -9.30 -28.87 38.24
CA SER A 30 -8.96 -29.43 36.92
C SER A 30 -9.66 -30.78 36.71
N LEU A 31 -10.16 -31.05 35.52
CA LEU A 31 -10.21 -32.41 34.98
C LEU A 31 -9.86 -32.42 33.49
N ARG A 32 -8.67 -32.97 33.22
CA ARG A 32 -8.26 -33.57 31.95
C ARG A 32 -9.23 -34.72 31.65
N LEU A 33 -9.68 -34.84 30.40
CA LEU A 33 -10.25 -36.08 29.89
C LEU A 33 -9.30 -36.66 28.84
N ASP A 34 -8.93 -37.90 29.15
CA ASP A 34 -7.93 -38.74 28.52
C ASP A 34 -8.51 -39.39 27.25
N ARG A 35 -7.67 -39.49 26.23
CA ARG A 35 -7.92 -40.19 24.97
C ARG A 35 -7.55 -41.65 25.15
N SER A 36 -8.53 -42.53 25.29
CA SER A 36 -8.35 -43.94 24.90
C SER A 36 -9.72 -44.62 24.75
N SER A 37 -9.77 -45.65 23.91
CA SER A 37 -10.93 -46.50 23.61
C SER A 37 -11.98 -45.89 22.68
N LEU A 38 -11.75 -46.01 21.35
CA LEU A 38 -12.79 -46.34 20.36
C LEU A 38 -12.17 -46.51 18.96
N TYR A 39 -11.40 -47.58 18.75
CA TYR A 39 -11.18 -48.16 17.42
C TYR A 39 -10.85 -49.64 17.58
N SER A 40 -11.90 -50.44 17.70
CA SER A 40 -11.86 -51.87 17.43
C SER A 40 -13.13 -52.21 16.67
N GLN A 41 -12.99 -52.99 15.60
CA GLN A 41 -14.02 -53.57 14.73
C GLN A 41 -14.25 -52.83 13.40
N LEU A 42 -13.35 -53.08 12.45
CA LEU A 42 -13.64 -53.06 11.02
C LEU A 42 -13.93 -54.51 10.56
N PRO A 43 -15.04 -54.80 9.86
CA PRO A 43 -15.21 -56.04 9.11
C PRO A 43 -14.57 -55.95 7.70
N PRO A 44 -14.17 -57.07 7.09
CA PRO A 44 -13.44 -57.07 5.82
C PRO A 44 -14.37 -56.83 4.61
N LEU A 45 -13.82 -56.15 3.59
CA LEU A 45 -14.48 -55.91 2.29
C LEU A 45 -14.53 -57.19 1.43
N PRO A 46 -15.60 -57.39 0.63
CA PRO A 46 -15.67 -58.49 -0.32
C PRO A 46 -14.90 -58.18 -1.61
N SER A 47 -14.16 -59.20 -2.09
CA SER A 47 -13.46 -59.21 -3.37
C SER A 47 -14.44 -59.31 -4.55
N SER A 48 -14.47 -58.30 -5.42
CA SER A 48 -15.16 -58.38 -6.71
C SER A 48 -14.19 -58.10 -7.87
N ASN A 49 -14.09 -59.08 -8.75
CA ASN A 49 -13.46 -58.98 -10.06
C ASN A 49 -14.29 -58.01 -10.93
N LEU A 50 -13.71 -56.89 -11.35
CA LEU A 50 -14.21 -56.15 -12.51
C LEU A 50 -13.08 -55.82 -13.49
N LYS A 51 -13.40 -56.12 -14.74
CA LYS A 51 -12.59 -56.06 -15.95
C LYS A 51 -12.05 -54.65 -16.20
N THR A 52 -10.76 -54.56 -16.49
CA THR A 52 -10.11 -53.35 -17.00
C THR A 52 -10.58 -53.07 -18.43
N HIS A 53 -11.40 -52.05 -18.61
CA HIS A 53 -11.53 -51.35 -19.88
C HIS A 53 -10.31 -50.44 -20.05
N HIS A 54 -9.52 -50.67 -21.10
CA HIS A 54 -8.51 -49.71 -21.56
C HIS A 54 -9.23 -48.45 -22.04
N SER A 55 -9.28 -47.44 -21.18
CA SER A 55 -9.49 -46.05 -21.59
C SER A 55 -8.12 -45.38 -21.64
N SER A 56 -7.85 -44.74 -22.76
CA SER A 56 -6.65 -43.97 -23.11
C SER A 56 -6.15 -43.10 -21.95
N PHE A 57 -4.89 -43.29 -21.61
CA PHE A 57 -4.13 -42.39 -20.75
C PHE A 57 -4.17 -40.97 -21.32
N LEU A 58 -4.83 -40.07 -20.60
CA LEU A 58 -4.63 -38.64 -20.72
C LEU A 58 -3.16 -38.33 -20.47
N HIS A 59 -2.56 -37.56 -21.38
CA HIS A 59 -1.22 -37.02 -21.23
C HIS A 59 -1.11 -36.27 -19.88
N PRO A 60 -0.04 -36.47 -19.10
CA PRO A 60 0.27 -35.53 -18.05
C PRO A 60 0.54 -34.18 -18.72
N HIS A 61 -0.26 -33.16 -18.41
CA HIS A 61 0.17 -31.79 -18.63
C HIS A 61 1.48 -31.62 -17.87
N SER A 62 2.59 -31.54 -18.59
CA SER A 62 3.87 -31.13 -18.04
C SER A 62 3.63 -29.80 -17.35
N MET A 63 3.66 -29.79 -16.01
CA MET A 63 3.74 -28.52 -15.29
C MET A 63 5.08 -27.91 -15.67
N ALA A 64 5.07 -26.90 -16.52
CA ALA A 64 6.25 -26.16 -16.89
C ALA A 64 6.96 -25.71 -15.59
N ALA A 65 8.23 -26.06 -15.44
CA ALA A 65 8.99 -25.64 -14.28
C ALA A 65 9.02 -24.10 -14.22
N LYS A 66 8.81 -23.54 -13.02
CA LYS A 66 8.85 -22.09 -12.79
C LYS A 66 10.15 -21.51 -13.37
N LYS A 67 10.06 -20.51 -14.25
CA LYS A 67 11.22 -19.87 -14.90
C LYS A 67 12.12 -19.26 -13.81
N PRO A 68 13.31 -19.84 -13.53
CA PRO A 68 14.15 -19.36 -12.44
C PRO A 68 14.74 -17.98 -12.80
N GLY A 69 14.83 -17.08 -11.82
CA GLY A 69 15.41 -15.75 -12.02
C GLY A 69 14.53 -14.77 -12.81
N VAL A 70 13.26 -15.09 -13.06
CA VAL A 70 12.29 -14.21 -13.73
C VAL A 70 11.16 -13.83 -12.78
N ILE A 71 10.79 -12.55 -12.76
CA ILE A 71 9.61 -12.02 -12.08
C ILE A 71 8.73 -11.19 -13.02
N ALA A 72 7.43 -11.40 -12.94
CA ALA A 72 6.41 -10.52 -13.48
C ALA A 72 5.88 -9.64 -12.35
N LEU A 73 6.15 -8.34 -12.44
CA LEU A 73 5.80 -7.32 -11.46
C LEU A 73 4.67 -6.44 -12.03
N PHE A 74 3.58 -6.29 -11.30
CA PHE A 74 2.39 -5.60 -11.78
C PHE A 74 2.10 -4.35 -10.95
N ASP A 75 1.80 -3.24 -11.62
CA ASP A 75 0.95 -2.23 -11.02
C ASP A 75 -0.45 -2.83 -10.70
N VAL A 76 -1.20 -2.19 -9.81
CA VAL A 76 -2.52 -2.67 -9.38
C VAL A 76 -3.66 -2.06 -10.21
N ASP A 77 -3.69 -0.74 -10.30
CA ASP A 77 -4.92 0.05 -10.43
C ASP A 77 -5.08 0.58 -11.87
N GLY A 78 -5.75 -0.18 -12.74
CA GLY A 78 -5.74 -0.02 -14.20
C GLY A 78 -4.99 -1.14 -14.92
N THR A 79 -4.08 -1.80 -14.20
CA THR A 79 -3.23 -2.90 -14.69
C THR A 79 -3.80 -4.28 -14.35
N LEU A 80 -4.08 -4.54 -13.07
CA LEU A 80 -4.72 -5.78 -12.60
C LEU A 80 -6.22 -5.56 -12.40
N THR A 81 -6.64 -4.41 -11.89
CA THR A 81 -8.07 -4.10 -11.71
C THR A 81 -8.51 -3.01 -12.67
N ALA A 82 -9.82 -2.90 -12.90
CA ALA A 82 -10.36 -1.64 -13.38
C ALA A 82 -10.08 -0.54 -12.32
N PRO A 83 -9.92 0.74 -12.72
CA PRO A 83 -9.56 1.80 -11.78
C PRO A 83 -10.49 1.87 -10.57
N ARG A 84 -9.92 1.77 -9.36
CA ARG A 84 -10.60 1.78 -8.06
C ARG A 84 -11.67 0.71 -7.87
N LYS A 85 -11.54 -0.43 -8.56
CA LYS A 85 -12.43 -1.59 -8.41
C LYS A 85 -11.66 -2.81 -7.92
N GLU A 86 -12.42 -3.81 -7.47
CA GLU A 86 -11.90 -5.13 -7.15
C GLU A 86 -11.49 -5.89 -8.42
N ALA A 87 -10.51 -6.78 -8.29
CA ALA A 87 -10.13 -7.73 -9.32
C ALA A 87 -11.28 -8.70 -9.62
N THR A 88 -11.42 -9.07 -10.89
CA THR A 88 -12.40 -10.09 -11.26
C THR A 88 -11.92 -11.48 -10.80
N PRO A 89 -12.83 -12.42 -10.50
CA PRO A 89 -12.44 -13.79 -10.17
C PRO A 89 -11.61 -14.46 -11.28
N GLU A 90 -11.88 -14.14 -12.54
CA GLU A 90 -11.11 -14.63 -13.70
C GLU A 90 -9.66 -14.17 -13.65
N LEU A 91 -9.41 -12.90 -13.36
CA LEU A 91 -8.06 -12.38 -13.23
C LEU A 91 -7.32 -13.01 -12.04
N LEU A 92 -7.98 -13.14 -10.89
CA LEU A 92 -7.36 -13.74 -9.70
C LEU A 92 -6.97 -15.20 -9.98
N GLU A 93 -7.81 -15.95 -10.68
CA GLU A 93 -7.47 -17.31 -11.11
C GLU A 93 -6.32 -17.33 -12.13
N PHE A 94 -6.33 -16.40 -13.09
CA PHE A 94 -5.22 -16.24 -14.02
C PHE A 94 -3.88 -15.98 -13.31
N ILE A 95 -3.85 -15.09 -12.32
CA ILE A 95 -2.65 -14.80 -11.53
C ILE A 95 -2.16 -16.05 -10.79
N ARG A 96 -3.06 -16.87 -10.25
CA ARG A 96 -2.69 -18.15 -9.60
C ARG A 96 -2.04 -19.10 -10.59
N GLU A 97 -2.56 -19.23 -11.80
CA GLU A 97 -1.95 -20.05 -12.85
C GLU A 97 -0.61 -19.49 -13.31
N LEU A 98 -0.51 -18.16 -13.47
CA LEU A 98 0.73 -17.47 -13.84
C LEU A 98 1.82 -17.71 -12.79
N ARG A 99 1.48 -17.67 -11.50
CA ARG A 99 2.42 -17.90 -10.39
C ARG A 99 3.06 -19.29 -10.39
N LYS A 100 2.41 -20.28 -11.01
CA LYS A 100 2.99 -21.63 -11.18
C LYS A 100 4.17 -21.63 -12.17
N VAL A 101 4.20 -20.69 -13.12
CA VAL A 101 5.19 -20.66 -14.21
C VAL A 101 6.23 -19.54 -14.08
N VAL A 102 5.93 -18.46 -13.37
CA VAL A 102 6.85 -17.33 -13.13
C VAL A 102 6.66 -16.76 -11.73
N THR A 103 7.67 -16.08 -11.19
CA THR A 103 7.50 -15.34 -9.92
C THR A 103 6.56 -14.16 -10.17
N VAL A 104 5.60 -13.92 -9.28
CA VAL A 104 4.61 -12.85 -9.44
C VAL A 104 4.71 -11.88 -8.26
N GLY A 105 4.89 -10.60 -8.57
CA GLY A 105 4.89 -9.51 -7.60
C GLY A 105 3.86 -8.43 -7.94
N VAL A 106 3.38 -7.71 -6.93
CA VAL A 106 2.57 -6.49 -7.12
C VAL A 106 3.24 -5.28 -6.48
N VAL A 107 3.12 -4.11 -7.12
CA VAL A 107 3.60 -2.84 -6.61
C VAL A 107 2.54 -1.75 -6.78
N GLY A 108 2.21 -1.06 -5.70
CA GLY A 108 1.25 0.05 -5.73
C GLY A 108 1.67 1.19 -4.82
N GLY A 109 1.31 2.42 -5.18
CA GLY A 109 1.53 3.60 -4.34
C GLY A 109 0.58 3.68 -3.14
N SER A 110 -0.47 2.85 -3.13
CA SER A 110 -1.45 2.76 -2.04
C SER A 110 -0.90 1.95 -0.86
N ASP A 111 -1.50 2.18 0.32
CA ASP A 111 -1.29 1.33 1.48
C ASP A 111 -1.78 -0.12 1.25
N LEU A 112 -1.35 -1.03 2.11
CA LEU A 112 -1.70 -2.45 2.01
C LEU A 112 -3.20 -2.70 2.13
N ILE A 113 -3.94 -1.86 2.87
CA ILE A 113 -5.39 -2.02 3.06
C ILE A 113 -6.08 -1.85 1.70
N LYS A 114 -5.79 -0.77 0.99
CA LYS A 114 -6.35 -0.51 -0.35
C LYS A 114 -5.94 -1.57 -1.36
N ILE A 115 -4.68 -1.98 -1.36
CA ILE A 115 -4.24 -3.07 -2.25
C ILE A 115 -5.01 -4.37 -1.93
N SER A 116 -5.27 -4.66 -0.65
CA SER A 116 -6.04 -5.83 -0.23
C SER A 116 -7.53 -5.73 -0.56
N GLU A 117 -8.12 -4.53 -0.55
CA GLU A 117 -9.49 -4.30 -1.03
C GLU A 117 -9.60 -4.66 -2.51
N GLN A 118 -8.58 -4.35 -3.31
CA GLN A 118 -8.58 -4.59 -4.74
C GLN A 118 -8.23 -6.04 -5.13
N LEU A 119 -7.24 -6.64 -4.48
CA LEU A 119 -6.68 -7.94 -4.88
C LEU A 119 -7.07 -9.09 -3.94
N GLY A 120 -7.80 -8.80 -2.86
CA GLY A 120 -8.22 -9.77 -1.85
C GLY A 120 -7.39 -9.70 -0.56
N LYS A 121 -8.00 -10.20 0.53
CA LYS A 121 -7.47 -10.08 1.90
C LYS A 121 -6.15 -10.84 2.15
N SER A 122 -5.82 -11.80 1.29
CA SER A 122 -4.64 -12.65 1.39
C SER A 122 -3.51 -12.20 0.46
N VAL A 123 -3.52 -10.95 -0.04
CA VAL A 123 -2.58 -10.44 -1.05
C VAL A 123 -1.10 -10.70 -0.73
N THR A 124 -0.68 -10.66 0.54
CA THR A 124 0.73 -10.93 0.91
C THR A 124 1.13 -12.40 0.73
N ASN A 125 0.17 -13.32 0.66
CA ASN A 125 0.38 -14.75 0.43
C ASN A 125 0.01 -15.18 -0.99
N ASP A 126 -0.93 -14.50 -1.64
CA ASP A 126 -1.40 -14.83 -2.99
C ASP A 126 -0.35 -14.50 -4.06
N TYR A 127 0.52 -13.53 -3.78
CA TYR A 127 1.65 -13.10 -4.61
C TYR A 127 2.97 -13.47 -3.92
N ASP A 128 4.02 -13.73 -4.72
CA ASP A 128 5.36 -14.00 -4.16
C ASP A 128 5.95 -12.74 -3.51
N TYR A 129 5.69 -11.57 -4.12
CA TYR A 129 6.04 -10.26 -3.58
C TYR A 129 4.83 -9.31 -3.53
N CYS A 130 4.71 -8.55 -2.46
CA CYS A 130 3.70 -7.50 -2.33
C CYS A 130 4.35 -6.22 -1.80
N PHE A 131 4.39 -5.20 -2.66
CA PHE A 131 5.00 -3.89 -2.38
C PHE A 131 3.90 -2.82 -2.29
N SER A 132 3.47 -2.51 -1.07
CA SER A 132 2.62 -1.35 -0.81
C SER A 132 3.46 -0.09 -0.60
N GLU A 133 2.86 1.07 -0.87
CA GLU A 133 3.53 2.37 -0.80
C GLU A 133 4.85 2.38 -1.57
N ASN A 134 4.82 1.94 -2.83
CA ASN A 134 5.96 1.81 -3.73
C ASN A 134 7.07 0.84 -3.25
N GLY A 135 6.79 0.02 -2.23
CA GLY A 135 7.76 -0.90 -1.63
C GLY A 135 8.37 -0.40 -0.33
N LEU A 136 7.91 0.74 0.21
CA LEU A 136 8.25 1.13 1.58
C LEU A 136 7.77 0.10 2.60
N VAL A 137 6.64 -0.57 2.31
CA VAL A 137 6.20 -1.75 3.03
C VAL A 137 6.22 -2.93 2.06
N ALA A 138 7.17 -3.82 2.27
CA ALA A 138 7.50 -4.94 1.38
C ALA A 138 7.27 -6.28 2.07
N HIS A 139 6.55 -7.17 1.40
CA HIS A 139 6.34 -8.56 1.82
C HIS A 139 6.84 -9.53 0.75
N LYS A 140 7.41 -10.65 1.19
CA LYS A 140 7.76 -11.81 0.38
C LYS A 140 7.24 -13.08 1.06
N ASP A 141 6.49 -13.90 0.34
CA ASP A 141 5.91 -15.14 0.85
C ASP A 141 5.16 -14.94 2.20
N GLY A 142 4.32 -13.91 2.27
CA GLY A 142 3.56 -13.54 3.48
C GLY A 142 4.38 -12.86 4.59
N LYS A 143 5.71 -12.78 4.48
CA LYS A 143 6.59 -12.24 5.51
C LYS A 143 7.06 -10.84 5.16
N SER A 144 7.08 -9.94 6.12
CA SER A 144 7.66 -8.61 5.94
C SER A 144 9.17 -8.73 5.71
N ILE A 145 9.65 -8.10 4.64
CA ILE A 145 11.08 -8.02 4.27
C ILE A 145 11.62 -6.60 4.30
N GLY A 146 10.74 -5.60 4.45
CA GLY A 146 11.12 -4.20 4.55
C GLY A 146 9.95 -3.34 5.04
N ILE A 147 10.25 -2.46 5.99
CA ILE A 147 9.35 -1.40 6.45
C ILE A 147 10.16 -0.12 6.53
N GLN A 148 9.72 0.89 5.81
CA GLN A 148 10.32 2.22 5.78
C GLN A 148 9.21 3.27 5.90
N SER A 149 9.58 4.44 6.43
CA SER A 149 8.69 5.60 6.51
C SER A 149 9.49 6.88 6.40
N LEU A 150 8.83 7.96 6.00
CA LEU A 150 9.43 9.29 5.91
C LEU A 150 10.07 9.70 7.25
N LYS A 151 9.41 9.35 8.36
CA LYS A 151 9.89 9.56 9.72
C LYS A 151 11.18 8.82 10.01
N LEU A 152 11.25 7.54 9.66
CA LEU A 152 12.47 6.74 9.87
C LEU A 152 13.62 7.23 8.98
N HIS A 153 13.33 7.68 7.76
CA HIS A 153 14.33 8.13 6.81
C HIS A 153 14.90 9.52 7.14
N LEU A 154 14.04 10.51 7.43
CA LEU A 154 14.47 11.88 7.70
C LEU A 154 14.78 12.12 9.18
N GLY A 155 14.11 11.44 10.10
CA GLY A 155 14.16 11.76 11.52
C GLY A 155 13.36 13.02 11.88
N GLU A 156 13.06 13.16 13.18
CA GLU A 156 12.15 14.18 13.70
C GLU A 156 12.65 15.62 13.50
N ASP A 157 13.96 15.88 13.62
CA ASP A 157 14.47 17.24 13.54
C ASP A 157 14.33 17.84 12.14
N LYS A 158 14.68 17.06 11.10
CA LYS A 158 14.54 17.48 9.69
C LYS A 158 13.07 17.59 9.29
N LEU A 159 12.22 16.67 9.77
CA LEU A 159 10.78 16.74 9.55
C LEU A 159 10.17 18.00 10.18
N LYS A 160 10.50 18.27 11.43
CA LYS A 160 10.05 19.47 12.15
C LYS A 160 10.50 20.74 11.44
N GLU A 161 11.74 20.79 10.95
CA GLU A 161 12.24 21.92 10.17
C GLU A 161 11.43 22.14 8.88
N LEU A 162 11.23 21.08 8.09
CA LEU A 162 10.44 21.10 6.85
C LEU A 162 8.99 21.54 7.10
N ILE A 163 8.34 20.93 8.11
CA ILE A 163 6.95 21.20 8.46
C ILE A 163 6.78 22.64 8.96
N ASN A 164 7.63 23.09 9.88
CA ASN A 164 7.55 24.46 10.42
C ASN A 164 7.71 25.50 9.32
N PHE A 165 8.71 25.35 8.45
CA PHE A 165 8.90 26.28 7.34
C PHE A 165 7.70 26.27 6.39
N THR A 166 7.18 25.08 6.06
CA THR A 166 6.01 24.95 5.19
C THR A 166 4.77 25.61 5.79
N LEU A 167 4.53 25.43 7.09
CA LEU A 167 3.41 26.06 7.80
C LEU A 167 3.55 27.59 7.85
N HIS A 168 4.74 28.12 8.13
CA HIS A 168 4.98 29.57 8.08
C HIS A 168 4.75 30.13 6.68
N TYR A 169 5.29 29.47 5.65
CA TYR A 169 5.06 29.88 4.27
C TYR A 169 3.56 29.90 3.91
N ILE A 170 2.81 28.85 4.28
CA ILE A 170 1.36 28.80 4.04
C ILE A 170 0.62 29.86 4.85
N ALA A 171 1.03 30.17 6.08
CA ALA A 171 0.41 31.21 6.89
C ALA A 171 0.49 32.59 6.19
N ASP A 172 1.66 32.90 5.60
CA ASP A 172 1.93 34.18 4.95
C ASP A 172 1.40 34.27 3.50
N LEU A 173 0.97 33.16 2.89
CA LEU A 173 0.40 33.17 1.54
C LEU A 173 -0.88 34.02 1.48
N ASP A 174 -0.91 35.01 0.59
CA ASP A 174 -2.13 35.73 0.26
C ASP A 174 -2.87 35.00 -0.88
N ILE A 175 -3.89 34.23 -0.53
CA ILE A 175 -4.76 33.52 -1.48
C ILE A 175 -6.23 33.69 -1.05
N PRO A 176 -7.19 33.66 -2.01
CA PRO A 176 -8.59 34.01 -1.71
C PRO A 176 -9.24 33.14 -0.63
N ILE A 177 -8.86 31.86 -0.55
CA ILE A 177 -9.48 30.87 0.32
C ILE A 177 -8.39 30.03 0.98
N LYS A 178 -8.50 29.87 2.31
CA LYS A 178 -7.82 28.85 3.11
C LYS A 178 -8.86 28.05 3.91
N ARG A 179 -8.61 26.75 4.07
CA ARG A 179 -9.44 25.82 4.84
C ARG A 179 -8.58 25.14 5.91
N GLY A 180 -8.39 23.83 5.82
CA GLY A 180 -7.62 23.05 6.79
C GLY A 180 -6.96 21.84 6.14
N THR A 181 -6.11 21.16 6.90
CA THR A 181 -5.23 20.09 6.41
C THR A 181 -4.32 20.60 5.29
N PHE A 182 -3.49 21.58 5.66
CA PHE A 182 -2.48 22.18 4.78
C PHE A 182 -1.28 21.26 4.56
N ILE A 183 -0.96 20.44 5.55
CA ILE A 183 0.04 19.38 5.48
C ILE A 183 -0.65 18.10 5.96
N GLU A 184 -0.69 17.09 5.11
CA GLU A 184 -1.15 15.75 5.45
C GLU A 184 0.08 14.83 5.51
N PHE A 185 0.39 14.33 6.70
CA PHE A 185 1.49 13.40 6.90
C PHE A 185 1.05 11.98 6.53
N ARG A 186 1.71 11.37 5.54
CA ARG A 186 1.51 9.97 5.16
C ARG A 186 2.78 9.17 5.48
N ASN A 187 2.70 7.85 5.43
CA ASN A 187 3.84 7.02 5.82
C ASN A 187 5.07 7.24 4.90
N GLY A 188 4.88 7.34 3.58
CA GLY A 188 5.96 7.63 2.63
C GLY A 188 6.22 9.10 2.25
N MET A 189 5.33 10.04 2.61
CA MET A 189 5.39 11.40 2.05
C MET A 189 4.61 12.42 2.89
N LEU A 190 4.83 13.71 2.61
CA LEU A 190 3.91 14.79 2.98
C LEU A 190 3.11 15.20 1.75
N ASN A 191 1.80 15.35 1.87
CA ASN A 191 1.00 16.08 0.90
C ASN A 191 0.78 17.51 1.40
N VAL A 192 1.17 18.50 0.60
CA VAL A 192 1.09 19.92 0.96
C VAL A 192 0.06 20.60 0.06
N SER A 193 -0.90 21.31 0.66
CA SER A 193 -1.99 22.02 -0.02
C SER A 193 -2.09 23.46 0.49
N PRO A 194 -1.81 24.48 -0.33
CA PRO A 194 -1.91 25.88 0.09
C PRO A 194 -3.32 26.29 0.53
N ILE A 195 -4.35 25.87 -0.21
CA ILE A 195 -5.76 26.08 0.17
C ILE A 195 -6.21 25.19 1.34
N GLY A 196 -5.56 24.04 1.53
CA GLY A 196 -5.94 23.01 2.50
C GLY A 196 -6.88 21.96 1.90
N ARG A 197 -6.69 20.67 2.24
CA ARG A 197 -7.44 19.54 1.65
C ARG A 197 -8.91 19.48 2.05
N ASN A 198 -9.30 20.15 3.12
CA ASN A 198 -10.69 20.18 3.62
C ASN A 198 -11.58 21.17 2.82
N CYS A 199 -11.14 21.63 1.65
CA CYS A 199 -11.94 22.45 0.75
C CYS A 199 -12.96 21.64 -0.04
N SER A 200 -14.05 22.28 -0.48
CA SER A 200 -15.07 21.67 -1.35
C SER A 200 -14.55 21.40 -2.75
N GLN A 201 -15.31 20.68 -3.59
CA GLN A 201 -14.91 20.46 -4.98
C GLN A 201 -14.92 21.76 -5.79
N GLU A 202 -15.92 22.63 -5.57
CA GLU A 202 -15.99 23.94 -6.20
C GLU A 202 -14.76 24.79 -5.82
N GLU A 203 -14.33 24.73 -4.55
CA GLU A 203 -13.12 25.42 -4.09
C GLU A 203 -11.83 24.83 -4.70
N ARG A 204 -11.79 23.53 -4.99
CA ARG A 204 -10.68 22.89 -5.71
C ARG A 204 -10.58 23.42 -7.13
N ASP A 205 -11.71 23.48 -7.83
CA ASP A 205 -11.78 23.94 -9.22
C ASP A 205 -11.37 25.41 -9.33
N GLU A 206 -11.81 26.26 -8.40
CA GLU A 206 -11.43 27.68 -8.36
C GLU A 206 -9.95 27.87 -7.96
N PHE A 207 -9.44 27.10 -6.99
CA PHE A 207 -8.03 27.16 -6.65
C PHE A 207 -7.14 26.69 -7.81
N GLU A 208 -7.54 25.66 -8.56
CA GLU A 208 -6.77 25.19 -9.72
C GLU A 208 -6.66 26.28 -10.79
N LYS A 209 -7.76 26.97 -11.11
CA LYS A 209 -7.76 28.11 -12.05
C LYS A 209 -6.87 29.24 -11.54
N TYR A 210 -7.01 29.58 -10.26
CA TYR A 210 -6.22 30.63 -9.62
C TYR A 210 -4.72 30.30 -9.62
N ASP A 211 -4.37 29.07 -9.27
CA ASP A 211 -3.00 28.56 -9.22
C ASP A 211 -2.34 28.53 -10.61
N LYS A 212 -3.08 28.18 -11.67
CA LYS A 212 -2.57 28.24 -13.05
C LYS A 212 -2.17 29.65 -13.49
N VAL A 213 -2.86 30.68 -12.99
CA VAL A 213 -2.56 32.08 -13.32
C VAL A 213 -1.47 32.64 -12.39
N GLN A 214 -1.59 32.40 -11.09
CA GLN A 214 -0.73 33.01 -10.07
C GLN A 214 0.52 32.17 -9.74
N ASN A 215 0.57 30.92 -10.20
CA ASN A 215 1.64 29.95 -9.97
C ASN A 215 1.95 29.75 -8.48
N ILE A 216 0.93 29.58 -7.63
CA ILE A 216 1.09 29.45 -6.17
C ILE A 216 1.94 28.23 -5.82
N ARG A 217 1.54 27.03 -6.28
CA ARG A 217 2.25 25.77 -6.01
C ARG A 217 3.63 25.74 -6.69
N PRO A 218 3.81 26.11 -7.97
CA PRO A 218 5.14 26.18 -8.58
C PRO A 218 6.13 27.09 -7.83
N LYS A 219 5.70 28.29 -7.42
CA LYS A 219 6.55 29.23 -6.65
C LYS A 219 6.91 28.64 -5.29
N MET A 220 5.93 28.08 -4.58
CA MET A 220 6.16 27.43 -3.29
C MET A 220 7.13 26.24 -3.39
N VAL A 221 6.95 25.39 -4.41
CA VAL A 221 7.84 24.24 -4.67
C VAL A 221 9.26 24.70 -4.99
N ALA A 222 9.45 25.76 -5.77
CA ALA A 222 10.78 26.29 -6.07
C ALA A 222 11.52 26.71 -4.79
N ILE A 223 10.84 27.44 -3.90
CA ILE A 223 11.41 27.92 -2.62
C ILE A 223 11.72 26.74 -1.68
N LEU A 224 10.81 25.77 -1.56
CA LEU A 224 11.04 24.58 -0.74
C LEU A 224 12.21 23.75 -1.28
N ARG A 225 12.30 23.58 -2.60
CA ARG A 225 13.37 22.82 -3.24
C ARG A 225 14.74 23.46 -3.01
N GLU A 226 14.84 24.78 -3.12
CA GLU A 226 16.08 25.51 -2.82
C GLU A 226 16.47 25.37 -1.35
N ARG A 227 15.54 25.64 -0.43
CA ARG A 227 15.81 25.61 1.01
C ARG A 227 16.19 24.21 1.52
N PHE A 228 15.49 23.18 1.04
CA PHE A 228 15.66 21.80 1.49
C PHE A 228 16.45 20.94 0.49
N ALA A 229 17.28 21.56 -0.35
CA ALA A 229 18.14 20.84 -1.31
C ALA A 229 19.02 19.79 -0.61
N HIS A 230 19.48 20.09 0.61
CA HIS A 230 20.28 19.19 1.44
C HIS A 230 19.54 17.93 1.93
N LEU A 231 18.21 17.88 1.84
CA LEU A 231 17.39 16.73 2.19
C LEU A 231 17.13 15.77 1.01
N ASN A 232 17.54 16.14 -0.21
CA ASN A 232 17.35 15.35 -1.43
C ASN A 232 15.89 14.88 -1.63
N LEU A 233 14.95 15.81 -1.51
CA LEU A 233 13.52 15.58 -1.67
C LEU A 233 13.07 15.83 -3.11
N THR A 234 12.12 15.03 -3.56
CA THR A 234 11.29 15.27 -4.74
C THR A 234 10.02 15.99 -4.34
N PHE A 235 9.63 16.97 -5.17
CA PHE A 235 8.38 17.72 -5.04
C PHE A 235 7.59 17.51 -6.33
N SER A 236 6.41 16.91 -6.23
CA SER A 236 5.56 16.57 -7.39
C SER A 236 4.22 17.29 -7.30
N ILE A 237 3.97 18.23 -8.21
CA ILE A 237 2.69 18.92 -8.29
C ILE A 237 1.69 18.00 -8.98
N GLY A 238 0.61 17.65 -8.28
CA GLY A 238 -0.38 16.70 -8.75
C GLY A 238 -1.79 17.09 -8.35
N GLY A 239 -2.74 16.83 -9.24
CA GLY A 239 -4.14 17.19 -9.05
C GLY A 239 -4.37 18.71 -8.94
N GLN A 240 -5.48 19.08 -8.32
CA GLN A 240 -6.01 20.46 -8.38
C GLN A 240 -5.42 21.40 -7.31
N ILE A 241 -5.07 20.86 -6.13
CA ILE A 241 -4.81 21.71 -4.94
C ILE A 241 -3.49 21.47 -4.22
N SER A 242 -2.79 20.38 -4.51
CA SER A 242 -1.65 19.95 -3.69
C SER A 242 -0.41 19.59 -4.50
N PHE A 243 0.66 19.31 -3.78
CA PHE A 243 1.85 18.64 -4.27
C PHE A 243 2.38 17.68 -3.20
N ASP A 244 3.02 16.60 -3.62
CA ASP A 244 3.63 15.62 -2.73
C ASP A 244 5.12 15.92 -2.53
N VAL A 245 5.61 15.67 -1.31
CA VAL A 245 7.00 15.84 -0.88
C VAL A 245 7.50 14.51 -0.32
N PHE A 246 8.49 13.92 -0.97
CA PHE A 246 9.04 12.61 -0.62
C PHE A 246 10.52 12.51 -0.98
N PRO A 247 11.31 11.62 -0.36
CA PRO A 247 12.70 11.41 -0.70
C PRO A 247 12.86 11.00 -2.17
N LYS A 248 13.92 11.47 -2.83
CA LYS A 248 14.22 11.08 -4.21
C LYS A 248 14.33 9.56 -4.34
N GLY A 249 13.68 8.99 -5.36
CA GLY A 249 13.66 7.55 -5.61
C GLY A 249 12.63 6.76 -4.79
N TRP A 250 11.69 7.42 -4.12
CA TRP A 250 10.54 6.77 -3.46
C TRP A 250 9.30 6.64 -4.38
N ASP A 251 9.51 6.75 -5.69
CA ASP A 251 8.59 6.25 -6.71
C ASP A 251 8.64 4.71 -6.79
N LYS A 252 7.92 4.09 -7.74
CA LYS A 252 7.83 2.62 -7.84
C LYS A 252 9.19 1.94 -8.01
N THR A 253 10.24 2.63 -8.49
CA THR A 253 11.59 2.06 -8.56
C THR A 253 12.16 1.67 -7.20
N TYR A 254 11.61 2.21 -6.10
CA TYR A 254 12.03 1.85 -4.74
C TYR A 254 11.93 0.34 -4.48
N CYS A 255 10.90 -0.34 -5.00
CA CYS A 255 10.74 -1.79 -4.76
C CYS A 255 11.84 -2.64 -5.42
N LEU A 256 12.53 -2.12 -6.44
CA LEU A 256 13.54 -2.86 -7.21
C LEU A 256 14.77 -3.23 -6.35
N GLN A 257 15.00 -2.55 -5.22
CA GLN A 257 16.06 -2.91 -4.27
C GLN A 257 15.84 -4.30 -3.63
N TYR A 258 14.59 -4.80 -3.60
CA TYR A 258 14.26 -6.12 -3.07
C TYR A 258 14.32 -7.23 -4.13
N LEU A 259 14.63 -6.87 -5.39
CA LEU A 259 14.55 -7.76 -6.55
C LEU A 259 15.92 -7.94 -7.23
N GLU A 260 17.03 -7.63 -6.57
CA GLU A 260 18.38 -7.68 -7.15
C GLU A 260 18.82 -9.09 -7.58
N ASP A 261 18.20 -10.13 -7.01
CA ASP A 261 18.47 -11.53 -7.34
C ASP A 261 17.77 -12.01 -8.64
N PHE A 262 16.97 -11.16 -9.29
CA PHE A 262 16.28 -11.51 -10.54
C PHE A 262 17.09 -11.07 -11.76
N ASN A 263 17.21 -11.97 -12.74
CA ASN A 263 17.85 -11.69 -14.03
C ASN A 263 16.93 -10.87 -14.94
N GLU A 264 15.62 -11.15 -14.88
CA GLU A 264 14.60 -10.49 -15.70
C GLU A 264 13.44 -10.03 -14.81
N ILE A 265 13.20 -8.72 -14.80
CA ILE A 265 12.07 -8.09 -14.11
C ILE A 265 11.13 -7.53 -15.17
N HIS A 266 10.06 -8.25 -15.50
CA HIS A 266 9.03 -7.73 -16.39
C HIS A 266 8.07 -6.86 -15.58
N PHE A 267 7.97 -5.58 -15.91
CA PHE A 267 7.04 -4.67 -15.25
C PHE A 267 5.84 -4.39 -16.15
N PHE A 268 4.62 -4.48 -15.61
CA PHE A 268 3.38 -4.17 -16.31
C PHE A 268 2.69 -2.97 -15.64
N GLY A 269 2.33 -1.95 -16.41
CA GLY A 269 1.70 -0.72 -15.90
C GLY A 269 0.84 0.00 -16.95
N ASP A 270 -0.17 0.75 -16.51
CA ASP A 270 -1.10 1.49 -17.37
C ASP A 270 -0.69 2.96 -17.59
N LYS A 271 0.08 3.54 -16.66
CA LYS A 271 0.49 4.97 -16.68
C LYS A 271 1.98 5.13 -16.88
N THR A 272 2.46 4.54 -17.98
CA THR A 272 3.88 4.51 -18.38
C THR A 272 4.30 5.74 -19.19
N TYR A 273 3.43 6.71 -19.41
CA TYR A 273 3.75 7.99 -20.05
C TYR A 273 4.47 8.93 -19.07
N GLU A 274 5.25 9.89 -19.56
CA GLU A 274 5.94 10.88 -18.73
C GLU A 274 4.97 11.61 -17.78
N GLY A 275 5.25 11.56 -16.47
CA GLY A 275 4.38 12.10 -15.42
C GLY A 275 3.31 11.13 -14.90
N GLY A 276 3.15 9.96 -15.51
CA GLY A 276 2.40 8.84 -14.97
C GLY A 276 3.16 8.16 -13.82
N ASN A 277 2.45 7.50 -12.91
CA ASN A 277 3.06 6.90 -11.71
C ASN A 277 3.79 5.57 -11.98
N ASP A 278 3.77 5.07 -13.22
CA ASP A 278 4.55 3.91 -13.66
C ASP A 278 5.80 4.31 -14.46
N TYR A 279 5.94 5.59 -14.82
CA TYR A 279 6.96 6.04 -15.75
C TYR A 279 8.37 5.65 -15.32
N GLU A 280 8.76 5.96 -14.08
CA GLU A 280 10.12 5.73 -13.61
C GLU A 280 10.47 4.25 -13.52
N ILE A 281 9.51 3.40 -13.11
CA ILE A 281 9.75 1.94 -13.05
C ILE A 281 9.69 1.31 -14.44
N TYR A 282 8.87 1.82 -15.37
CA TYR A 282 8.81 1.34 -16.74
C TYR A 282 10.09 1.65 -17.53
N GLU A 283 10.63 2.87 -17.38
CA GLU A 283 11.87 3.33 -18.03
C GLU A 283 13.15 2.85 -17.32
N SER A 284 13.02 2.16 -16.17
CA SER A 284 14.16 1.68 -15.41
C SER A 284 14.98 0.67 -16.24
N PRO A 285 16.32 0.81 -16.31
CA PRO A 285 17.16 -0.17 -17.01
C PRO A 285 17.17 -1.54 -16.33
N LYS A 286 16.64 -1.64 -15.10
CA LYS A 286 16.48 -2.92 -14.37
C LYS A 286 15.22 -3.69 -14.81
N THR A 287 14.34 -3.09 -15.61
CA THR A 287 13.05 -3.68 -15.97
C THR A 287 12.87 -3.82 -17.47
N ILE A 288 12.13 -4.85 -17.87
CA ILE A 288 11.54 -4.99 -19.20
C ILE A 288 10.10 -4.49 -19.08
N GLY A 289 9.88 -3.23 -19.45
CA GLY A 289 8.59 -2.56 -19.32
C GLY A 289 7.56 -3.00 -20.36
N HIS A 290 6.32 -3.23 -19.91
CA HIS A 290 5.16 -3.55 -20.73
C HIS A 290 4.02 -2.59 -20.41
N SER A 291 3.78 -1.62 -21.29
CA SER A 291 2.60 -0.78 -21.16
C SER A 291 1.34 -1.61 -21.45
N VAL A 292 0.34 -1.50 -20.60
CA VAL A 292 -0.97 -2.13 -20.76
C VAL A 292 -2.08 -1.08 -20.76
N THR A 293 -3.26 -1.45 -21.24
CA THR A 293 -4.43 -0.57 -21.29
C THR A 293 -5.61 -1.07 -20.44
N SER A 294 -5.56 -2.32 -20.00
CA SER A 294 -6.59 -2.96 -19.19
C SER A 294 -6.08 -4.25 -18.55
N PRO A 295 -6.82 -4.81 -17.57
CA PRO A 295 -6.58 -6.15 -17.05
C PRO A 295 -6.56 -7.24 -18.13
N ASP A 296 -7.40 -7.14 -19.16
CA ASP A 296 -7.45 -8.11 -20.25
C ASP A 296 -6.19 -8.06 -21.12
N ASP A 297 -5.68 -6.86 -21.39
CA ASP A 297 -4.41 -6.64 -22.10
C ASP A 297 -3.24 -7.21 -21.28
N THR A 298 -3.22 -6.98 -19.96
CA THR A 298 -2.25 -7.61 -19.05
C THR A 298 -2.25 -9.13 -19.16
N MET A 299 -3.44 -9.77 -19.08
CA MET A 299 -3.56 -11.22 -19.22
C MET A 299 -3.07 -11.71 -20.58
N ALA A 300 -3.42 -11.01 -21.66
CA ALA A 300 -3.02 -11.38 -23.02
C ALA A 300 -1.49 -11.35 -23.18
N LYS A 301 -0.83 -10.29 -22.70
CA LYS A 301 0.64 -10.17 -22.75
C LYS A 301 1.33 -11.22 -21.90
N CYS A 302 0.85 -11.47 -20.69
CA CYS A 302 1.39 -12.53 -19.83
C CYS A 302 1.26 -13.91 -20.46
N LYS A 303 0.13 -14.24 -21.09
CA LYS A 303 -0.04 -15.51 -21.82
C LYS A 303 1.01 -15.66 -22.92
N ALA A 304 1.22 -14.61 -23.72
CA ALA A 304 2.20 -14.63 -24.80
C ALA A 304 3.66 -14.77 -24.33
N LEU A 305 4.01 -14.22 -23.16
CA LEU A 305 5.37 -14.22 -22.63
C LEU A 305 5.72 -15.47 -21.80
N PHE A 306 4.74 -15.98 -21.03
CA PHE A 306 5.02 -16.96 -19.97
C PHE A 306 4.32 -18.30 -20.15
N MET A 307 3.24 -18.37 -20.95
CA MET A 307 2.35 -19.54 -21.02
C MET A 307 2.20 -20.11 -22.44
N SER A 308 3.07 -19.69 -23.36
CA SER A 308 3.18 -20.22 -24.73
C SER A 308 4.02 -21.49 -24.80
#